data_AF-A0A6A5UN84-F1
#
_entry.id   AF-A0A6A5UN84-F1
#
_cell.length_a   1.000
_cell.length_b   1.000
_cell.length_c   1.000
_cell.angle_alpha   90.00
_cell.angle_beta   90.00
_cell.angle_gamma   90.00
#
_symmetry.space_group_name_H-M   'P 1'
#
loop_
_entity.id
_entity.type
_entity.pdbx_description
1 polymer ?
#
loop_
_entity_poly.entity_id
_entity_poly.type
_entity_poly.pdbx_seq_one_letter_code
_entity_poly.pdbx_strand_id
1 'polypeptide(L)'
;MDKHRNDSLCTLDFSPILYVLRARNPSLSITFNLSFDTILWYHWDHGEWLEFAGRAVPWPTDEHQPMGYVDISDLMAPPSEDDVAYVTEHLEEYWTEKKMPQNRNIRDGLLDESPSNWRVLAKNYAVKEPLLLRCRMKEQFEVYRRYRMGVGEKDRGE
;
A
#
# COMPACT_ATOMS: atom_id res chain seq x y z
N MET A 1 -4.10 1.20 -20.36
CA MET A 1 -5.15 0.64 -19.49
C MET A 1 -4.60 -0.67 -18.96
N ASP A 2 -4.02 -0.64 -17.75
CA ASP A 2 -3.32 -1.80 -17.19
C ASP A 2 -4.33 -2.85 -16.73
N LYS A 3 -4.35 -3.99 -17.44
CA LYS A 3 -4.91 -5.25 -16.94
C LYS A 3 -4.06 -5.68 -15.74
N HIS A 4 -4.69 -6.01 -14.62
CA HIS A 4 -4.11 -6.53 -13.37
C HIS A 4 -3.65 -5.51 -12.30
N ARG A 5 -4.47 -4.50 -11.98
CA ARG A 5 -4.36 -3.78 -10.68
C ARG A 5 -5.33 -4.32 -9.62
N ASN A 6 -5.53 -5.63 -9.54
CA ASN A 6 -6.56 -6.19 -8.67
C ASN A 6 -6.17 -6.25 -7.18
N ASP A 7 -4.87 -6.20 -6.82
CA ASP A 7 -4.48 -6.65 -5.47
C ASP A 7 -3.56 -5.70 -4.68
N SER A 8 -3.30 -4.48 -5.15
CA SER A 8 -2.48 -3.51 -4.37
C SER A 8 -2.70 -2.05 -4.73
N LEU A 9 -2.58 -1.19 -3.71
CA LEU A 9 -2.59 0.26 -3.86
C LEU A 9 -1.34 0.71 -4.64
N CYS A 10 -1.52 1.20 -5.88
CA CYS A 10 -0.43 1.81 -6.65
C CYS A 10 -0.23 3.26 -6.21
N THR A 11 0.62 3.46 -5.21
CA THR A 11 0.92 4.79 -4.65
C THR A 11 1.66 5.72 -5.60
N LEU A 12 2.18 5.18 -6.69
CA LEU A 12 2.89 5.92 -7.73
C LEU A 12 1.99 6.97 -8.40
N ASP A 13 0.69 6.74 -8.43
CA ASP A 13 -0.25 7.63 -9.11
C ASP A 13 -0.48 8.93 -8.32
N PHE A 14 -0.36 8.89 -6.99
CA PHE A 14 -0.70 10.03 -6.12
C PHE A 14 0.48 10.54 -5.28
N SER A 15 1.61 9.82 -5.22
CA SER A 15 2.78 10.23 -4.44
C SER A 15 3.28 11.64 -4.80
N PRO A 16 3.37 12.08 -6.08
CA PRO A 16 3.85 13.43 -6.38
C PRO A 16 2.87 14.51 -5.90
N ILE A 17 1.56 14.24 -6.01
CA ILE A 17 0.51 15.15 -5.56
C ILE A 17 0.61 15.35 -4.05
N LEU A 18 0.71 14.25 -3.29
CA LEU A 18 0.83 14.29 -1.84
C LEU A 18 2.05 15.12 -1.39
N TYR A 19 3.22 14.87 -1.98
CA TYR A 19 4.44 15.59 -1.61
C TYR A 19 4.39 17.06 -2.00
N VAL A 20 3.82 17.40 -3.17
CA VAL A 20 3.61 18.80 -3.56
C VAL A 20 2.66 19.52 -2.61
N LEU A 21 1.56 18.87 -2.20
CA LEU A 21 0.60 19.44 -1.25
C LEU A 21 1.26 19.73 0.11
N ARG A 22 2.02 18.78 0.64
CA ARG A 22 2.78 18.94 1.89
C ARG A 22 3.83 20.04 1.81
N ALA A 23 4.56 20.12 0.70
CA ALA A 23 5.59 21.14 0.50
C ALA A 23 5.01 22.55 0.41
N ARG A 24 3.83 22.71 -0.22
CA ARG A 24 3.17 24.01 -0.37
C ARG A 24 2.37 24.43 0.85
N ASN A 25 1.82 23.48 1.60
CA ASN A 25 0.93 23.72 2.73
C ASN A 25 1.32 22.81 3.90
N PRO A 26 2.39 23.14 4.66
CA PRO A 26 2.87 22.28 5.74
C PRO A 26 1.88 22.11 6.89
N SER A 27 0.91 23.02 7.03
CA SER A 27 -0.18 22.93 8.01
C SER A 27 -1.37 22.07 7.55
N LEU A 28 -1.38 21.59 6.31
CA LEU A 28 -2.47 20.78 5.77
C LEU A 28 -2.41 19.36 6.35
N SER A 29 -3.43 18.97 7.11
CA SER A 29 -3.63 17.58 7.53
C SER A 29 -4.29 16.79 6.40
N ILE A 30 -3.60 15.78 5.90
CA ILE A 30 -4.10 14.89 4.84
C ILE A 30 -4.24 13.50 5.44
N THR A 31 -5.46 12.97 5.46
CA THR A 31 -5.75 11.63 5.92
C THR A 31 -6.06 10.69 4.76
N PHE A 32 -5.65 9.43 4.91
CA PHE A 32 -5.89 8.38 3.93
C PHE A 32 -6.72 7.27 4.58
N ASN A 33 -7.86 6.96 3.99
CA ASN A 33 -8.77 5.95 4.49
C ASN A 33 -8.98 4.89 3.41
N LEU A 34 -8.87 3.63 3.80
CA LEU A 34 -9.03 2.48 2.90
C LEU A 34 -10.10 1.53 3.43
N SER A 35 -10.92 0.99 2.53
CA SER A 35 -11.85 -0.11 2.83
C SER A 35 -11.61 -1.25 1.84
N PHE A 36 -11.76 -2.47 2.33
CA PHE A 36 -11.75 -3.70 1.54
C PHE A 36 -13.16 -4.27 1.36
N ASP A 37 -14.20 -3.56 1.79
CA ASP A 37 -15.59 -4.06 1.82
C ASP A 37 -16.05 -4.58 0.45
N THR A 38 -15.67 -3.91 -0.65
CA THR A 38 -16.06 -4.36 -2.00
C THR A 38 -15.46 -5.73 -2.35
N ILE A 39 -14.17 -5.94 -2.02
CA ILE A 39 -13.48 -7.20 -2.30
C ILE A 39 -14.01 -8.29 -1.35
N LEU A 40 -14.13 -7.98 -0.06
CA LEU A 40 -14.64 -8.91 0.95
C LEU A 40 -16.07 -9.36 0.66
N TRP A 41 -16.94 -8.41 0.30
CA TRP A 41 -18.32 -8.69 -0.06
C TRP A 41 -18.41 -9.58 -1.31
N TYR A 42 -17.63 -9.28 -2.35
CA TYR A 42 -17.61 -10.09 -3.57
C TYR A 42 -17.26 -11.57 -3.27
N HIS A 43 -16.18 -11.79 -2.52
CA HIS A 43 -15.75 -13.16 -2.17
C HIS A 43 -16.70 -13.86 -1.20
N TRP A 44 -17.35 -13.10 -0.31
CA TRP A 44 -18.40 -13.61 0.56
C TRP A 44 -19.61 -14.11 -0.23
N ASP A 45 -20.13 -13.27 -1.14
CA ASP A 45 -21.33 -13.53 -1.94
C ASP A 45 -21.14 -14.70 -2.92
N HIS A 46 -19.94 -14.86 -3.48
CA HIS A 46 -19.63 -15.91 -4.47
C HIS A 46 -19.15 -17.22 -3.85
N GLY A 47 -19.13 -17.34 -2.53
CA GLY A 47 -18.76 -18.59 -1.86
C GLY A 47 -17.28 -18.97 -2.01
N GLU A 48 -16.40 -18.05 -2.42
CA GLU A 48 -14.96 -18.35 -2.63
C GLU A 48 -14.23 -18.68 -1.31
N TRP A 49 -14.86 -18.42 -0.17
CA TRP A 49 -14.42 -18.85 1.15
C TRP A 49 -14.65 -20.36 1.42
N LEU A 50 -15.50 -21.04 0.63
CA LEU A 50 -15.86 -22.46 0.82
C LEU A 50 -14.74 -23.45 0.43
N GLU A 51 -13.85 -23.05 -0.48
CA GLU A 51 -12.79 -23.91 -1.03
C GLU A 51 -11.38 -23.36 -0.78
N PHE A 52 -11.23 -22.42 0.14
CA PHE A 52 -9.94 -21.78 0.36
C PHE A 52 -8.96 -22.73 1.10
N ALA A 53 -7.82 -23.02 0.46
CA ALA A 53 -6.76 -23.92 0.94
C ALA A 53 -7.14 -25.39 1.18
N GLY A 54 -8.21 -25.90 0.54
CA GLY A 54 -8.61 -27.32 0.63
C GLY A 54 -9.10 -27.74 2.02
N ARG A 55 -9.44 -26.78 2.88
CA ARG A 55 -10.05 -27.01 4.19
C ARG A 55 -11.45 -26.42 4.17
N ALA A 56 -12.45 -27.23 4.50
CA ALA A 56 -13.78 -26.71 4.79
C ALA A 56 -13.69 -25.84 6.05
N VAL A 57 -13.70 -24.52 5.87
CA VAL A 57 -13.74 -23.58 7.01
C VAL A 57 -15.16 -23.62 7.57
N PRO A 58 -15.36 -23.92 8.87
CA PRO A 58 -16.67 -23.81 9.50
C PRO A 58 -17.16 -22.38 9.36
N TRP A 59 -18.33 -22.23 8.74
CA TRP A 59 -18.98 -20.95 8.47
C TRP A 59 -18.94 -20.01 9.70
N PRO A 60 -18.67 -18.70 9.55
CA PRO A 60 -19.26 -17.74 10.48
C PRO A 60 -20.77 -17.82 10.24
N THR A 61 -21.56 -18.15 11.26
CA THR A 61 -23.03 -18.28 11.14
C THR A 61 -23.80 -17.00 10.81
N ASP A 62 -23.06 -15.95 10.48
CA ASP A 62 -23.47 -14.58 10.60
C ASP A 62 -23.43 -13.91 9.23
N GLU A 63 -24.32 -12.95 9.03
CA GLU A 63 -24.36 -12.11 7.83
C GLU A 63 -23.01 -11.42 7.60
N HIS A 64 -22.65 -11.15 6.34
CA HIS A 64 -21.43 -10.39 5.99
C HIS A 64 -21.39 -9.07 6.76
N GLN A 65 -20.35 -8.87 7.58
CA GLN A 65 -20.15 -7.63 8.30
C GLN A 65 -19.19 -6.71 7.53
N PRO A 66 -19.56 -5.46 7.24
CA PRO A 66 -18.61 -4.52 6.64
C PRO A 66 -17.47 -4.22 7.63
N MET A 67 -16.24 -4.23 7.12
CA MET A 67 -15.03 -3.78 7.83
C MET A 67 -15.03 -2.25 8.01
N GLY A 68 -15.57 -1.54 7.02
CA GLY A 68 -15.57 -0.08 6.94
C GLY A 68 -14.19 0.50 6.63
N TYR A 69 -14.07 1.82 6.74
CA TYR A 69 -12.84 2.54 6.44
C TYR A 69 -11.83 2.48 7.59
N VAL A 70 -10.58 2.18 7.26
CA VAL A 70 -9.42 2.17 8.16
C VAL A 70 -8.48 3.30 7.78
N ASP A 71 -8.07 4.08 8.78
CA ASP A 71 -7.08 5.14 8.61
C ASP A 71 -5.69 4.53 8.39
N ILE A 72 -5.12 4.79 7.22
CA ILE A 72 -3.79 4.36 6.78
C ILE A 72 -2.83 5.53 6.58
N SER A 73 -3.12 6.70 7.16
CA SER A 73 -2.32 7.92 7.01
C SER A 73 -0.84 7.72 7.38
N ASP A 74 -0.58 6.87 8.37
CA ASP A 74 0.78 6.51 8.79
C ASP A 74 1.58 5.83 7.67
N LEU A 75 0.93 5.05 6.79
CA LEU A 75 1.59 4.42 5.63
C LEU A 75 2.06 5.46 4.60
N MET A 76 1.43 6.63 4.61
CA MET A 76 1.71 7.74 3.70
C MET A 76 2.65 8.78 4.31
N ALA A 77 3.16 8.57 5.52
CA ALA A 77 4.13 9.48 6.13
C ALA A 77 5.42 9.58 5.29
N PRO A 78 6.16 10.70 5.35
CA PRO A 78 7.52 10.74 4.81
C PRO A 78 8.40 9.64 5.45
N PRO A 79 9.35 9.05 4.71
CA PRO A 79 10.24 8.05 5.28
C PRO A 79 11.14 8.66 6.36
N SER A 80 11.31 7.94 7.47
CA SER A 80 12.29 8.24 8.52
C SER A 80 13.70 7.81 8.11
N GLU A 81 14.72 8.19 8.89
CA GLU A 81 16.09 7.68 8.70
C GLU A 81 16.17 6.16 8.92
N ASP A 82 15.45 5.64 9.92
CA ASP A 82 15.36 4.22 10.22
C ASP A 82 14.67 3.45 9.08
N ASP A 83 13.64 4.03 8.46
CA ASP A 83 12.96 3.44 7.29
C ASP A 83 13.97 3.24 6.14
N VAL A 84 14.81 4.25 5.90
CA VAL A 84 15.84 4.21 4.85
C VAL A 84 16.92 3.18 5.19
N ALA A 85 17.39 3.15 6.44
CA ALA A 85 18.38 2.18 6.90
C ALA A 85 17.87 0.75 6.74
N TYR A 86 16.66 0.45 7.23
CA TYR A 86 16.03 -0.86 7.11
C TYR A 86 15.92 -1.32 5.66
N VAL A 87 15.40 -0.45 4.77
CA VAL A 87 15.22 -0.79 3.36
C VAL A 87 16.56 -1.02 2.67
N THR A 88 17.61 -0.29 3.07
CA THR A 88 18.96 -0.46 2.51
C THR A 88 19.61 -1.76 2.98
N GLU A 89 19.44 -2.12 4.26
CA GLU A 89 20.08 -3.29 4.87
C GLU A 89 19.37 -4.62 4.56
N HIS A 90 18.03 -4.62 4.55
CA HIS A 90 17.25 -5.87 4.56
C HIS A 90 16.49 -6.15 3.26
N LEU A 91 16.39 -5.17 2.35
CA LEU A 91 15.67 -5.32 1.09
C LEU A 91 16.62 -5.18 -0.11
N GLU A 92 17.78 -5.83 -0.06
CA GLU A 92 18.79 -5.80 -1.13
C GLU A 92 18.23 -6.27 -2.48
N GLU A 93 17.41 -7.33 -2.50
CA GLU A 93 16.73 -7.84 -3.71
C GLU A 93 15.86 -6.76 -4.38
N TYR A 94 15.27 -5.84 -3.61
CA TYR A 94 14.54 -4.72 -4.18
C TYR A 94 15.49 -3.72 -4.87
N TRP A 95 16.68 -3.49 -4.31
CA TRP A 95 17.62 -2.55 -4.91
C TRP A 95 18.24 -3.07 -6.20
N THR A 96 18.62 -4.34 -6.21
CA THR A 96 19.29 -5.00 -7.34
C THR A 96 18.32 -5.41 -8.44
N GLU A 97 17.20 -6.04 -8.08
CA GLU A 97 16.29 -6.69 -9.03
C GLU A 97 14.91 -6.01 -9.12
N LYS A 98 14.65 -4.98 -8.30
CA LYS A 98 13.32 -4.35 -8.17
C LYS A 98 12.23 -5.34 -7.79
N LYS A 99 12.61 -6.44 -7.13
CA LYS A 99 11.72 -7.50 -6.70
C LYS A 99 11.12 -7.15 -5.34
N MET A 100 9.79 -7.25 -5.23
CA MET A 100 9.08 -7.05 -3.96
C MET A 100 9.18 -8.33 -3.11
N PRO A 101 9.26 -8.21 -1.78
CA PRO A 101 9.16 -9.36 -0.89
C PRO A 101 7.88 -10.16 -1.16
N GLN A 102 8.03 -11.49 -1.14
CA GLN A 102 6.90 -12.39 -1.22
C GLN A 102 6.14 -12.30 0.10
N ASN A 103 4.89 -11.87 0.03
CA ASN A 103 3.97 -11.86 1.16
C ASN A 103 2.59 -12.26 0.65
N ARG A 104 1.77 -12.76 1.57
CA ARG A 104 0.39 -13.16 1.31
C ARG A 104 -0.37 -12.00 0.67
N ASN A 105 -1.21 -12.30 -0.32
CA ASN A 105 -2.03 -11.27 -0.94
C ASN A 105 -3.13 -10.82 0.04
N ILE A 106 -3.71 -9.64 -0.22
CA ILE A 106 -4.67 -8.99 0.68
C ILE A 106 -5.92 -9.85 0.85
N ARG A 107 -6.41 -10.40 -0.26
CA ARG A 107 -7.59 -11.26 -0.30
C ARG A 107 -7.41 -12.47 0.61
N ASP A 108 -6.37 -13.26 0.38
CA ASP A 108 -6.11 -14.50 1.10
C ASP A 108 -5.72 -14.25 2.56
N GLY A 109 -5.16 -13.06 2.87
CA GLY A 109 -4.84 -12.66 4.24
C GLY A 109 -6.08 -12.28 5.04
N LEU A 110 -7.01 -11.53 4.46
CA LEU A 110 -8.23 -11.12 5.15
C LEU A 110 -9.30 -12.22 5.20
N LEU A 111 -9.45 -13.03 4.15
CA LEU A 111 -10.43 -14.12 4.14
C LEU A 111 -10.09 -15.25 5.14
N ASP A 112 -8.83 -15.37 5.55
CA ASP A 112 -8.40 -16.30 6.60
C ASP A 112 -8.76 -15.83 8.02
N GLU A 113 -9.21 -14.60 8.16
CA GLU A 113 -9.41 -13.93 9.43
C GLU A 113 -10.89 -13.70 9.72
N SER A 114 -11.24 -13.59 11.00
CA SER A 114 -12.62 -13.29 11.38
C SER A 114 -13.00 -11.85 10.99
N PRO A 115 -14.30 -11.55 10.79
CA PRO A 115 -14.77 -10.19 10.53
C PRO A 115 -14.27 -9.16 11.57
N SER A 116 -14.17 -9.56 12.84
CA SER A 116 -13.62 -8.73 13.91
C SER A 116 -12.14 -8.37 13.71
N ASN A 117 -11.38 -9.21 13.03
CA ASN A 117 -9.94 -9.03 12.79
C ASN A 117 -9.64 -8.26 11.51
N TRP A 118 -10.55 -8.22 10.54
CA TRP A 118 -10.33 -7.54 9.26
C TRP A 118 -9.86 -6.11 9.44
N ARG A 119 -10.52 -5.36 10.33
CA ARG A 119 -10.19 -3.97 10.60
C ARG A 119 -8.81 -3.79 11.22
N VAL A 120 -8.42 -4.70 12.11
CA VAL A 120 -7.13 -4.67 12.80
C VAL A 120 -6.00 -4.99 11.83
N LEU A 121 -6.21 -5.95 10.93
CA LEU A 121 -5.19 -6.46 10.03
C LEU A 121 -5.15 -5.74 8.67
N ALA A 122 -6.18 -4.96 8.32
CA ALA A 122 -6.27 -4.20 7.09
C ALA A 122 -4.98 -3.44 6.75
N LYS A 123 -4.36 -2.79 7.74
CA LYS A 123 -3.12 -2.02 7.52
C LYS A 123 -1.94 -2.91 7.13
N ASN A 124 -1.85 -4.12 7.72
CA ASN A 124 -0.77 -5.07 7.46
C ASN A 124 -0.88 -5.69 6.06
N TYR A 125 -2.10 -5.78 5.53
CA TYR A 125 -2.32 -6.28 4.18
C TYR A 125 -2.30 -5.16 3.13
N ALA A 126 -2.71 -3.94 3.47
CA ALA A 126 -2.77 -2.82 2.53
C ALA A 126 -1.45 -2.56 1.79
N VAL A 127 -0.32 -2.75 2.47
CA VAL A 127 1.02 -2.54 1.93
C VAL A 127 1.94 -3.62 2.46
N LYS A 128 2.53 -4.42 1.56
CA LYS A 128 3.44 -5.52 1.94
C LYS A 128 4.65 -5.05 2.74
N GLU A 129 5.21 -3.91 2.33
CA GLU A 129 6.41 -3.31 2.93
C GLU A 129 6.19 -1.80 3.11
N PRO A 130 5.64 -1.37 4.27
CA PRO A 130 5.36 0.04 4.54
C PRO A 130 6.58 0.96 4.44
N LEU A 131 7.73 0.51 4.95
CA LEU A 131 8.96 1.30 4.96
C LEU A 131 9.47 1.53 3.53
N LEU A 132 9.47 0.45 2.73
CA LEU A 132 9.81 0.52 1.31
C LEU A 132 8.85 1.45 0.55
N LEU A 133 7.54 1.37 0.83
CA LEU A 133 6.56 2.27 0.22
C LEU A 133 6.94 3.75 0.43
N ARG A 134 7.20 4.15 1.69
CA ARG A 134 7.54 5.55 2.01
C ARG A 134 8.81 6.01 1.30
N CYS A 135 9.84 5.16 1.27
CA CYS A 135 11.07 5.41 0.52
C CYS A 135 10.79 5.65 -0.97
N ARG A 136 10.00 4.77 -1.60
CA ARG A 136 9.63 4.90 -3.02
C ARG A 136 8.83 6.17 -3.31
N MET A 137 7.90 6.54 -2.44
CA MET A 137 7.12 7.77 -2.61
C MET A 137 8.03 9.00 -2.61
N LYS A 138 9.05 9.03 -1.72
CA LYS A 138 10.05 10.10 -1.70
C LYS A 138 10.89 10.13 -2.97
N GLU A 139 11.44 8.99 -3.39
CA GLU A 139 12.24 8.89 -4.62
C GLU A 139 11.48 9.40 -5.85
N GLN A 140 10.22 9.00 -5.98
CA GLN A 140 9.38 9.41 -7.10
C GLN A 140 9.10 10.91 -7.09
N PHE A 141 8.86 11.48 -5.92
CA PHE A 141 8.73 12.92 -5.80
C PHE A 141 10.02 13.64 -6.23
N GLU A 142 11.19 13.12 -5.87
CA GLU A 142 12.47 13.69 -6.30
C GLU A 142 12.64 13.61 -7.83
N VAL A 143 12.29 12.49 -8.45
CA VAL A 143 12.26 12.33 -9.91
C VAL A 143 11.31 13.35 -10.53
N TYR A 144 10.07 13.41 -10.06
CA TYR A 144 9.08 14.39 -10.51
C TYR A 144 9.59 15.82 -10.38
N ARG A 145 10.21 16.17 -9.24
CA ARG A 145 10.79 17.48 -8.96
C ARG A 145 11.89 17.82 -9.97
N ARG A 146 12.80 16.89 -10.28
CA ARG A 146 13.87 17.10 -11.27
C ARG A 146 13.29 17.38 -12.66
N TYR A 147 12.29 16.61 -13.10
CA TYR A 147 11.66 16.76 -14.42
C TYR A 147 10.80 18.03 -14.54
N ARG A 148 9.99 18.35 -13.53
CA ARG A 148 9.03 19.47 -13.60
C ARG A 148 9.61 20.82 -13.17
N MET A 149 10.64 20.84 -12.33
CA MET A 149 11.24 22.08 -11.82
C MET A 149 12.53 22.48 -12.55
N GLY A 150 12.92 21.77 -13.62
CA GLY A 150 14.01 22.19 -14.50
C GLY A 150 15.41 22.16 -13.86
N VAL A 151 15.62 21.40 -12.78
CA VAL A 151 16.92 21.31 -12.09
C VAL A 151 17.93 20.42 -12.85
N GLY A 152 17.67 20.11 -14.13
CA GLY A 152 18.44 19.14 -14.93
C GLY A 152 19.38 19.71 -15.99
N GLU A 153 19.44 21.03 -16.20
CA GLU A 153 20.17 21.62 -17.34
C GLU A 153 21.31 22.60 -16.99
N LYS A 154 21.75 22.68 -15.72
CA LYS A 154 22.93 23.51 -15.36
C LYS A 154 24.22 22.75 -15.08
N ASP A 155 24.20 21.42 -14.99
CA ASP A 155 25.41 20.62 -14.70
C ASP A 155 25.94 19.84 -15.93
N ARG A 156 25.60 20.27 -17.15
CA ARG A 156 26.23 19.79 -18.41
C ARG A 156 26.90 20.94 -19.17
N GLY A 157 27.56 21.84 -18.45
CA GLY A 157 28.34 22.92 -19.01
C GLY A 157 29.77 22.90 -18.47
N GLU A 158 30.70 22.68 -19.40
CA GLU A 158 32.17 22.81 -19.33
C GLU A 158 32.98 21.59 -18.87
#